data_AF-A0A9E6F5U2-F1
#
_entry.id   AF-A0A9E6F5U2-F1
#
_cell.length_a   1.000
_cell.length_b   1.000
_cell.length_c   1.000
_cell.angle_alpha   90.00
_cell.angle_beta   90.00
_cell.angle_gamma   90.00
#
_symmetry.space_group_name_H-M   'P 1'
#
loop_
_entity.id
_entity.type
_entity.pdbx_description
1 polymer ?
#
loop_
_entity_poly.entity_id
_entity_poly.type
_entity_poly.pdbx_seq_one_letter_code
_entity_poly.pdbx_strand_id
1 'polypeptide(L)'
;MENKDLSGFKNVNTGSIDAKGNVSIGDKIITNIYCSAAYQDLKKQEQELNDNCDEAEQTVKDYPGDDRFKLRLSEIAQKRSEVKKKIEALKQEVLKLAEDFTRIPLNTERLRLAKQYFEDGDYDKARAVLNAETMGVELEAMLSQKEQLTAKQVENDANLIDKANEYLILARLTAIDFSLPNRFEKTMECFETSLKASRNEKNLFAYAHFLQKHNQFITAQPLYEEILEIYRKLAVANPEAYLPDVAMTLNNLGALQAKKNKFEGAENAYREALEISRKRSDANLKADLPDAAMMLSNLVPLQSAKNGLEEAESSYREALEIYRTLSEENPEVYMPDVARTAVNMSVFYLQYKPDKKLSLASAADALWASAPFLEMLPAVKEYAEKALRVVQAWGEDVDTFLDRMGNEDDE
;
A
#
# COMPACT_ATOMS: atom_id res chain seq x y z
N MET A 1 3.05 12.24 5.30
CA MET A 1 3.60 13.02 6.42
C MET A 1 3.73 14.45 5.95
N GLU A 2 2.66 15.23 6.11
CA GLU A 2 2.65 16.65 5.78
C GLU A 2 2.95 17.46 7.04
N ASN A 3 3.97 18.31 6.94
CA ASN A 3 4.28 19.39 7.87
C ASN A 3 3.05 20.28 8.03
N LYS A 4 2.34 20.13 9.15
CA LYS A 4 1.43 21.18 9.63
C LYS A 4 2.22 22.15 10.49
N ASP A 5 2.32 23.34 9.92
CA ASP A 5 2.71 24.61 10.50
C ASP A 5 2.40 24.71 12.01
N LEU A 6 3.45 24.85 12.82
CA LEU A 6 3.38 25.09 14.27
C LEU A 6 3.56 26.57 14.62
N SER A 7 3.29 27.48 13.68
CA SER A 7 3.32 28.93 13.93
C SER A 7 2.06 29.40 14.68
N GLY A 8 1.92 29.00 15.94
CA GLY A 8 0.73 29.32 16.76
C GLY A 8 0.93 29.42 18.27
N PHE A 9 2.13 29.21 18.82
CA PHE A 9 2.36 29.34 20.27
C PHE A 9 3.09 30.63 20.63
N LYS A 10 2.42 31.77 20.50
CA LYS A 10 2.80 33.03 21.15
C LYS A 10 1.89 33.27 22.36
N ASN A 11 2.32 32.75 23.51
CA ASN A 11 2.27 33.39 24.83
C ASN A 11 2.81 32.38 25.83
N VAL A 12 4.11 32.47 26.13
CA VAL A 12 4.67 31.81 27.30
C VAL A 12 4.12 32.59 28.49
N ASN A 13 3.02 32.12 29.08
CA ASN A 13 2.58 32.59 30.38
C ASN A 13 3.67 32.23 31.38
N THR A 14 4.61 33.15 31.64
CA THR A 14 5.69 32.92 32.59
C THR A 14 5.09 32.81 33.99
N GLY A 15 5.31 31.68 34.65
CA GLY A 15 4.96 31.53 36.05
C GLY A 15 5.76 32.48 36.95
N SER A 16 5.15 32.99 38.02
CA SER A 16 5.85 33.75 39.05
C SER A 16 5.31 33.44 40.45
N ILE A 17 6.15 33.67 41.46
CA ILE A 17 5.76 33.61 42.87
C ILE A 17 6.01 34.99 43.49
N ASP A 18 4.95 35.61 44.00
CA ASP A 18 5.06 36.92 44.64
C ASP A 18 5.54 36.83 46.10
N ALA A 19 5.79 37.99 46.72
CA ALA A 19 6.23 38.06 48.11
C ALA A 19 5.19 37.52 49.12
N LYS A 20 3.91 37.45 48.74
CA LYS A 20 2.79 36.91 49.54
C LYS A 20 2.62 35.40 49.32
N GLY A 21 3.49 34.77 48.53
CA GLY A 21 3.44 33.33 48.25
C GLY A 21 2.42 32.95 47.18
N ASN A 22 1.79 33.92 46.50
CA ASN A 22 0.86 33.62 45.41
C ASN A 22 1.65 33.11 44.21
N VAL A 23 1.24 31.96 43.70
CA VAL A 23 1.78 31.32 42.50
C VAL A 23 0.85 31.66 41.36
N SER A 24 1.33 32.42 40.38
CA SER A 24 0.53 32.94 39.28
C SER A 24 1.06 32.48 37.93
N ILE A 25 0.15 32.04 37.05
CA ILE A 25 0.44 31.72 35.66
C ILE A 25 -0.29 32.73 34.77
N GLY A 26 0.46 33.64 34.14
CA GLY A 26 -0.12 34.84 33.54
C GLY A 26 -0.80 35.71 34.61
N ASP A 27 -2.02 36.18 34.34
CA ASP A 27 -2.78 37.04 35.28
C ASP A 27 -3.59 36.27 36.33
N LYS A 28 -3.51 34.93 36.35
CA LYS A 28 -4.30 34.09 37.25
C LYS A 28 -3.45 33.55 38.39
N ILE A 29 -3.88 33.84 39.61
CA ILE A 29 -3.38 33.17 40.82
C ILE A 29 -3.94 31.75 40.82
N ILE A 30 -3.06 30.76 40.90
CA ILE A 30 -3.42 29.33 40.88
C ILE A 30 -3.47 28.78 42.31
N THR A 31 -2.43 29.02 43.10
CA THR A 31 -2.34 28.56 44.49
C THR A 31 -1.57 29.58 45.32
N ASN A 32 -1.61 29.43 46.65
CA ASN A 32 -0.72 30.14 47.55
C ASN A 32 0.15 29.12 48.30
N ILE A 33 1.45 29.14 48.03
CA ILE A 33 2.40 28.18 48.60
C ILE A 33 2.50 28.29 50.12
N TYR A 34 2.21 29.46 50.70
CA TYR A 34 2.27 29.67 52.16
C TYR A 34 1.13 28.97 52.90
N CYS A 35 0.05 28.62 52.19
CA CYS A 35 -1.05 27.83 52.74
C CYS A 35 -0.70 26.33 52.86
N SER A 36 0.34 25.86 52.16
CA SER A 36 0.71 24.44 52.17
C SER A 36 1.42 24.04 53.47
N ALA A 37 1.04 22.89 54.03
CA ALA A 37 1.68 22.31 55.21
C ALA A 37 3.19 22.10 54.98
N ALA A 38 3.57 21.60 53.80
CA ALA A 38 4.96 21.37 53.42
C ALA A 38 5.82 22.65 53.50
N TYR A 39 5.30 23.79 53.04
CA TYR A 39 6.01 25.06 53.15
C TYR A 39 6.09 25.55 54.60
N GLN A 40 4.98 25.44 55.35
CA GLN A 40 4.92 25.85 56.76
C GLN A 40 5.92 25.06 57.63
N ASP A 41 6.02 23.75 57.42
CA ASP A 41 6.96 22.88 58.14
C ASP A 41 8.42 23.23 57.82
N LEU A 42 8.76 23.42 56.54
CA LEU A 42 10.10 23.84 56.14
C LEU A 42 10.43 25.25 56.67
N LYS A 43 9.47 26.16 56.69
CA LYS A 43 9.65 27.51 57.25
C LYS A 43 9.85 27.49 58.76
N LYS A 44 9.13 26.64 59.48
CA LYS A 44 9.35 26.45 60.92
C LYS A 44 10.76 25.91 61.19
N GLN A 45 11.20 24.91 60.44
CA GLN A 45 12.58 24.39 60.53
C GLN A 45 13.63 25.46 60.21
N GLU A 46 13.40 26.29 59.18
CA GLU A 46 14.30 27.38 58.82
C GLU A 46 14.40 28.40 59.97
N GLN A 47 13.28 28.76 60.59
CA GLN A 47 13.27 29.71 61.70
C GLN A 47 13.99 29.16 62.93
N GLU A 48 13.70 27.92 63.34
CA GLU A 48 14.41 27.26 64.44
C GLU A 48 15.92 27.18 64.19
N LEU A 49 16.34 26.91 62.95
CA LEU A 49 17.76 26.90 62.57
C LEU A 49 18.38 28.30 62.50
N ASN A 50 17.61 29.34 62.19
CA ASN A 50 18.09 30.73 62.27
C ASN A 50 18.36 31.12 63.71
N ASP A 51 17.39 30.89 64.61
CA ASP A 51 17.51 31.23 66.03
C ASP A 51 18.70 30.48 66.68
N ASN A 52 18.85 29.19 66.38
CA ASN A 52 19.99 28.38 66.84
C ASN A 52 21.33 28.85 66.24
N CYS A 53 21.32 29.37 65.01
CA CYS A 53 22.52 29.90 64.37
C CYS A 53 22.95 31.21 65.05
N ASP A 54 22.00 32.09 65.35
CA ASP A 54 22.27 33.37 66.03
C ASP A 54 22.84 33.14 67.45
N GLU A 55 22.29 32.17 68.19
CA GLU A 55 22.82 31.75 69.50
C GLU A 55 24.24 31.15 69.38
N ALA A 56 24.47 30.29 68.38
CA ALA A 56 25.78 29.70 68.13
C ALA A 56 26.82 30.74 67.68
N GLU A 57 26.42 31.72 66.87
CA GLU A 57 27.27 32.85 66.45
C GLU A 57 27.66 33.72 67.65
N GLN A 58 26.73 33.98 68.58
CA GLN A 58 27.03 34.69 69.81
C GLN A 58 27.99 33.89 70.71
N THR A 59 27.78 32.58 70.83
CA THR A 59 28.67 31.71 71.62
C THR A 59 30.10 31.69 71.06
N VAL A 60 30.27 31.70 69.73
CA VAL A 60 31.61 31.78 69.10
C VAL A 60 32.26 33.14 69.34
N LYS A 61 31.49 34.24 69.39
CA LYS A 61 32.02 35.56 69.74
C LYS A 61 32.50 35.63 71.19
N ASP A 62 31.76 34.99 72.10
CA ASP A 62 32.09 34.95 73.53
C ASP A 62 33.30 34.03 73.82
N TYR A 63 33.51 32.99 73.00
CA TYR A 63 34.59 32.00 73.15
C TYR A 63 35.37 31.74 71.84
N PRO A 64 36.15 32.70 71.32
CA PRO A 64 36.77 32.61 69.99
C PRO A 64 37.85 31.51 69.85
N GLY A 65 38.36 31.00 70.97
CA GLY A 65 39.41 29.98 71.03
C GLY A 65 38.95 28.52 71.13
N ASP A 66 37.64 28.25 71.34
CA ASP A 66 37.13 26.87 71.43
C ASP A 66 36.57 26.40 70.09
N ASP A 67 37.32 25.53 69.41
CA ASP A 67 36.97 25.03 68.07
C ASP A 67 35.69 24.17 68.06
N ARG A 68 35.22 23.67 69.21
CA ARG A 68 33.95 22.93 69.30
C ARG A 68 32.75 23.82 68.98
N PHE A 69 32.77 25.09 69.40
CA PHE A 69 31.70 26.03 69.09
C PHE A 69 31.69 26.42 67.61
N LYS A 70 32.87 26.55 66.99
CA LYS A 70 33.00 26.78 65.54
C LYS A 70 32.46 25.59 64.73
N LEU A 71 32.76 24.36 65.16
CA LEU A 71 32.24 23.15 64.52
C LEU A 71 30.70 23.08 64.60
N ARG A 72 30.12 23.31 65.79
CA ARG A 72 28.66 23.35 65.98
C ARG A 72 27.99 24.42 65.12
N LEU A 73 28.57 25.62 65.04
CA LEU A 73 28.07 26.69 64.17
C LEU A 73 28.09 26.27 62.69
N SER A 74 29.17 25.63 62.24
CA SER A 74 29.29 25.11 60.86
C SER A 74 28.20 24.07 60.55
N GLU A 75 27.93 23.14 61.48
CA GLU A 75 26.89 22.13 61.31
C GLU A 75 25.48 22.73 61.23
N ILE A 76 25.16 23.70 62.09
CA ILE A 76 23.86 24.41 62.08
C ILE A 76 23.72 25.22 60.78
N ALA A 77 24.77 25.93 60.37
CA ALA A 77 24.78 26.70 59.13
C ALA A 77 24.58 25.82 57.89
N GLN A 78 25.16 24.62 57.88
CA GLN A 78 24.94 23.63 56.82
C GLN A 78 23.47 23.18 56.78
N LYS A 79 22.91 22.74 57.91
CA LYS A 79 21.49 22.33 57.99
C LYS A 79 20.55 23.47 57.56
N ARG A 80 20.84 24.71 57.97
CA ARG A 80 20.10 25.92 57.54
C ARG A 80 20.16 26.10 56.03
N SER A 81 21.35 25.94 55.43
CA SER A 81 21.52 26.03 53.97
C SER A 81 20.72 24.95 53.23
N GLU A 82 20.70 23.72 53.76
CA GLU A 82 19.92 22.62 53.19
C GLU A 82 18.42 22.88 53.24
N VAL A 83 17.88 23.38 54.35
CA VAL A 83 16.45 23.75 54.44
C VAL A 83 16.11 24.90 53.49
N LYS A 84 16.96 25.93 53.38
CA LYS A 84 16.77 27.02 52.39
C LYS A 84 16.71 26.50 50.95
N LYS A 85 17.59 25.54 50.60
CA LYS A 85 17.57 24.88 49.29
C LYS A 85 16.27 24.07 49.09
N LYS A 86 15.78 23.36 50.11
CA LYS A 86 14.50 22.63 50.04
C LYS A 86 13.31 23.57 49.82
N ILE A 87 13.28 24.73 50.49
CA ILE A 87 12.23 25.74 50.30
C ILE A 87 12.24 26.27 48.86
N GLU A 88 13.43 26.58 48.32
CA GLU A 88 13.52 27.07 46.94
C GLU A 88 13.16 25.98 45.94
N ALA A 89 13.59 24.73 46.16
CA ALA A 89 13.18 23.60 45.33
C ALA A 89 11.65 23.41 45.35
N LEU A 90 11.01 23.48 46.53
CA LEU A 90 9.55 23.39 46.65
C LEU A 90 8.86 24.50 45.86
N LYS A 91 9.33 25.75 45.95
CA LYS A 91 8.81 26.88 45.16
C LYS A 91 8.86 26.60 43.67
N GLN A 92 10.00 26.15 43.17
CA GLN A 92 10.18 25.86 41.75
C GLN A 92 9.27 24.71 41.29
N GLU A 93 9.14 23.64 42.08
CA GLU A 93 8.29 22.50 41.74
C GLU A 93 6.79 22.84 41.80
N VAL A 94 6.35 23.63 42.78
CA VAL A 94 4.97 24.13 42.84
C VAL A 94 4.67 25.02 41.64
N LEU A 95 5.62 25.87 41.23
CA LEU A 95 5.44 26.72 40.05
C LEU A 95 5.27 25.89 38.78
N LYS A 96 6.15 24.91 38.56
CA LYS A 96 6.05 23.98 37.41
C LYS A 96 4.75 23.20 37.43
N LEU A 97 4.34 22.69 38.59
CA LEU A 97 3.10 21.94 38.73
C LEU A 97 1.87 22.81 38.43
N ALA A 98 1.89 24.09 38.83
CA ALA A 98 0.87 25.06 38.45
C ALA A 98 0.84 25.27 36.92
N GLU A 99 2.00 25.39 36.27
CA GLU A 99 2.08 25.44 34.80
C GLU A 99 1.49 24.18 34.16
N ASP A 100 1.85 22.99 34.64
CA ASP A 100 1.36 21.72 34.11
C ASP A 100 -0.16 21.61 34.17
N PHE A 101 -0.78 21.94 35.31
CA PHE A 101 -2.24 21.96 35.45
C PHE A 101 -2.96 22.95 34.52
N THR A 102 -2.28 23.99 34.04
CA THR A 102 -2.83 24.93 33.04
C THR A 102 -2.64 24.45 31.59
N ARG A 103 -1.65 23.58 31.34
CA ARG A 103 -1.29 23.12 30.00
C ARG A 103 -1.97 21.83 29.60
N ILE A 104 -2.28 20.95 30.56
CA ILE A 104 -2.93 19.66 30.29
C ILE A 104 -4.46 19.76 30.32
N PRO A 105 -5.17 19.04 29.45
CA PRO A 105 -6.64 18.95 29.52
C PRO A 105 -7.08 18.10 30.73
N LEU A 106 -7.98 18.65 31.54
CA LEU A 106 -8.46 18.03 32.78
C LEU A 106 -9.76 17.25 32.54
N ASN A 107 -9.65 16.21 31.72
CA ASN A 107 -10.80 15.44 31.24
C ASN A 107 -11.31 14.40 32.24
N THR A 108 -10.49 13.99 33.22
CA THR A 108 -10.88 13.00 34.23
C THR A 108 -11.25 13.68 35.54
N GLU A 109 -12.13 13.05 36.30
CA GLU A 109 -12.54 13.57 37.61
C GLU A 109 -11.37 13.62 38.59
N ARG A 110 -10.47 12.61 38.56
CA ARG A 110 -9.25 12.60 39.38
C ARG A 110 -8.34 13.79 39.10
N LEU A 111 -8.16 14.18 37.83
CA LEU A 111 -7.34 15.35 37.47
C LEU A 111 -7.96 16.66 37.96
N ARG A 112 -9.29 16.80 37.89
CA ARG A 112 -9.99 17.99 38.39
C ARG A 112 -9.88 18.12 39.90
N LEU A 113 -10.09 17.02 40.63
CA LEU A 113 -9.93 16.99 42.09
C LEU A 113 -8.48 17.21 42.53
N ALA A 114 -7.51 16.62 41.82
CA ALA A 114 -6.10 16.85 42.10
C ALA A 114 -5.72 18.32 41.95
N LYS A 115 -6.19 18.96 40.87
CA LYS A 115 -6.01 20.40 40.68
C LYS A 115 -6.65 21.19 41.81
N GLN A 116 -7.89 20.88 42.20
CA GLN A 116 -8.57 21.59 43.28
C GLN A 116 -7.78 21.51 44.59
N TYR A 117 -7.35 20.32 45.01
CA TYR A 117 -6.53 20.17 46.22
C TYR A 117 -5.19 20.89 46.12
N PHE A 118 -4.57 20.92 44.93
CA PHE A 118 -3.36 21.69 44.68
C PHE A 118 -3.59 23.20 44.80
N GLU A 119 -4.68 23.72 44.24
CA GLU A 119 -5.08 25.13 44.36
C GLU A 119 -5.33 25.52 45.82
N ASP A 120 -5.91 24.60 46.62
CA ASP A 120 -6.11 24.74 48.07
C ASP A 120 -4.80 24.62 48.90
N GLY A 121 -3.69 24.21 48.29
CA GLY A 121 -2.40 24.02 48.95
C GLY A 121 -2.23 22.66 49.65
N ASP A 122 -3.19 21.74 49.49
CA ASP A 122 -3.17 20.39 50.07
C ASP A 122 -2.53 19.39 49.09
N TYR A 123 -1.20 19.43 49.00
CA TYR A 123 -0.43 18.63 48.06
C TYR A 123 -0.53 17.12 48.32
N ASP A 124 -0.73 16.72 49.58
CA ASP A 124 -0.88 15.31 49.95
C ASP A 124 -2.20 14.75 49.44
N LYS A 125 -3.32 15.49 49.60
CA LYS A 125 -4.60 15.08 48.99
C LYS A 125 -4.56 15.12 47.47
N ALA A 126 -3.92 16.14 46.88
CA ALA A 126 -3.74 16.25 45.43
C ALA A 126 -3.00 15.03 44.86
N ARG A 127 -1.96 14.56 45.55
CA ARG A 127 -1.25 13.33 45.19
C ARG A 127 -2.08 12.07 45.45
N ALA A 128 -2.77 12.00 46.59
CA ALA A 128 -3.52 10.81 47.00
C ALA A 128 -4.68 10.46 46.06
N VAL A 129 -5.37 11.47 45.52
CA VAL A 129 -6.46 11.25 44.54
C VAL A 129 -5.92 10.69 43.20
N LEU A 130 -4.66 10.96 42.86
CA LEU A 130 -3.92 10.36 41.75
C LEU A 130 -3.24 9.06 42.20
N ASN A 131 -4.03 8.12 42.70
CA ASN A 131 -3.55 6.83 43.21
C ASN A 131 -2.97 5.96 42.08
N ALA A 132 -1.64 5.77 42.09
CA ALA A 132 -0.90 5.03 41.07
C ALA A 132 -1.32 3.56 40.95
N GLU A 133 -1.69 2.89 42.05
CA GLU A 133 -2.12 1.50 42.03
C GLU A 133 -3.46 1.37 41.30
N THR A 134 -4.44 2.21 41.67
CA THR A 134 -5.76 2.19 41.03
C THR A 134 -5.69 2.60 39.55
N MET A 135 -4.93 3.66 39.25
CA MET A 135 -4.72 4.09 37.86
C MET A 135 -3.97 3.04 37.04
N GLY A 136 -3.06 2.29 37.66
CA GLY A 136 -2.33 1.19 37.02
C GLY A 136 -3.26 0.05 36.59
N VAL A 137 -4.15 -0.39 37.49
CA VAL A 137 -5.16 -1.43 37.16
C VAL A 137 -6.08 -0.99 36.03
N GLU A 138 -6.54 0.26 36.06
CA GLU A 138 -7.37 0.82 34.98
C GLU A 138 -6.63 0.89 33.65
N LEU A 139 -5.35 1.31 33.67
CA LEU A 139 -4.50 1.37 32.48
C LEU A 139 -4.30 -0.02 31.88
N GLU A 140 -3.96 -1.02 32.70
CA GLU A 140 -3.79 -2.40 32.25
C GLU A 140 -5.07 -2.96 31.63
N ALA A 141 -6.24 -2.67 32.22
CA ALA A 141 -7.52 -3.05 31.65
C ALA A 141 -7.77 -2.39 30.28
N MET A 142 -7.45 -1.09 30.13
CA MET A 142 -7.58 -0.38 28.85
C MET A 142 -6.62 -0.93 27.79
N LEU A 143 -5.38 -1.26 28.16
CA LEU A 143 -4.40 -1.85 27.25
C LEU A 143 -4.83 -3.24 26.80
N SER A 144 -5.30 -4.07 27.73
CA SER A 144 -5.84 -5.40 27.42
C SER A 144 -7.03 -5.32 26.45
N GLN A 145 -7.95 -4.38 26.68
CA GLN A 145 -9.08 -4.15 25.77
C GLN A 145 -8.62 -3.70 24.38
N LYS A 146 -7.62 -2.81 24.31
CA LYS A 146 -7.06 -2.34 23.04
C LYS A 146 -6.41 -3.48 22.26
N GLU A 147 -5.68 -4.36 22.92
CA GLU A 147 -5.09 -5.56 22.31
C GLU A 147 -6.17 -6.50 21.76
N GLN A 148 -7.23 -6.78 22.53
CA GLN A 148 -8.35 -7.60 22.08
C GLN A 148 -9.07 -7.01 20.86
N LEU A 149 -9.31 -5.70 20.85
CA LEU A 149 -9.93 -5.02 19.71
C LEU A 149 -9.02 -5.06 18.48
N THR A 150 -7.71 -4.91 18.67
CA THR A 150 -6.73 -5.01 17.57
C THR A 150 -6.68 -6.42 17.00
N ALA A 151 -6.66 -7.45 17.87
CA ALA A 151 -6.71 -8.85 17.43
C ALA A 151 -8.00 -9.15 16.65
N LYS A 152 -9.15 -8.66 17.16
CA LYS A 152 -10.44 -8.81 16.48
C LYS A 152 -10.49 -8.09 15.13
N GLN A 153 -9.84 -6.93 15.02
CA GLN A 153 -9.72 -6.21 13.75
C GLN A 153 -8.92 -7.04 12.74
N VAL A 154 -7.77 -7.60 13.13
CA VAL A 154 -6.94 -8.45 12.28
C VAL A 154 -7.71 -9.70 11.83
N GLU A 155 -8.43 -10.35 12.75
CA GLU A 155 -9.29 -11.50 12.42
C GLU A 155 -10.39 -11.11 11.43
N ASN A 156 -11.04 -9.96 11.63
CA ASN A 156 -12.07 -9.47 10.72
C ASN A 156 -11.52 -9.15 9.34
N ASP A 157 -10.33 -8.55 9.25
CA ASP A 157 -9.68 -8.23 7.98
C ASP A 157 -9.31 -9.52 7.21
N ALA A 158 -8.84 -10.56 7.91
CA ALA A 158 -8.60 -11.88 7.31
C ALA A 158 -9.89 -12.52 6.80
N ASN A 159 -10.96 -12.51 7.60
CA ASN A 159 -12.26 -13.04 7.21
C ASN A 159 -12.85 -12.31 5.98
N LEU A 160 -12.60 -11.00 5.85
CA LEU A 160 -13.00 -10.22 4.68
C LEU A 160 -12.26 -10.64 3.40
N ILE A 161 -10.96 -10.97 3.52
CA ILE A 161 -10.17 -11.53 2.41
C ILE A 161 -10.76 -12.88 1.99
N ASP A 162 -11.03 -13.77 2.95
CA ASP A 162 -11.62 -15.09 2.66
C ASP A 162 -12.99 -14.97 2.00
N LYS A 163 -13.84 -14.05 2.48
CA LYS A 163 -15.14 -13.77 1.85
C LYS A 163 -14.99 -13.23 0.43
N ALA A 164 -14.01 -12.38 0.18
CA ALA A 164 -13.73 -11.91 -1.17
C ALA A 164 -13.34 -13.06 -2.10
N ASN A 165 -12.53 -14.01 -1.62
CA ASN A 165 -12.16 -15.21 -2.37
C ASN A 165 -13.35 -16.15 -2.62
N GLU A 166 -14.22 -16.34 -1.63
CA GLU A 166 -15.47 -17.11 -1.84
C GLU A 166 -16.33 -16.49 -2.96
N TYR A 167 -16.52 -15.18 -2.95
CA TYR A 167 -17.27 -14.48 -4.01
C TYR A 167 -16.54 -14.50 -5.36
N LEU A 168 -15.21 -14.46 -5.38
CA LEU A 168 -14.43 -14.65 -6.62
C LEU A 168 -14.74 -16.01 -7.25
N ILE A 169 -14.70 -17.08 -6.45
CA ILE A 169 -15.00 -18.43 -6.92
C ILE A 169 -16.48 -18.53 -7.33
N LEU A 170 -17.40 -17.96 -6.55
CA LEU A 170 -18.82 -17.93 -6.90
C LEU A 170 -19.05 -17.19 -8.22
N ALA A 171 -18.37 -16.08 -8.48
CA ALA A 171 -18.46 -15.35 -9.75
C ALA A 171 -18.02 -16.24 -10.92
N ARG A 172 -16.90 -16.97 -10.77
CA ARG A 172 -16.41 -17.89 -11.80
C ARG A 172 -17.35 -19.08 -12.04
N LEU A 173 -17.90 -19.67 -10.98
CA LEU A 173 -18.89 -20.73 -11.07
C LEU A 173 -20.18 -20.24 -11.73
N THR A 174 -20.60 -19.02 -11.37
CA THR A 174 -21.77 -18.36 -11.97
C THR A 174 -21.54 -18.16 -13.47
N ALA A 175 -20.35 -17.69 -13.88
CA ALA A 175 -20.03 -17.46 -15.30
C ALA A 175 -20.19 -18.71 -16.18
N ILE A 176 -19.89 -19.89 -15.64
CA ILE A 176 -19.94 -21.16 -16.38
C ILE A 176 -21.31 -21.87 -16.31
N ASP A 177 -22.27 -21.36 -15.53
CA ASP A 177 -23.58 -22.01 -15.39
C ASP A 177 -24.53 -21.69 -16.57
N PHE A 178 -24.32 -22.42 -17.68
CA PHE A 178 -25.30 -22.79 -18.73
C PHE A 178 -26.77 -22.38 -18.50
N SER A 179 -27.30 -22.80 -17.37
CA SER A 179 -28.73 -22.84 -17.09
C SER A 179 -29.26 -21.56 -16.43
N LEU A 180 -28.38 -20.72 -15.90
CA LEU A 180 -28.77 -19.57 -15.09
C LEU A 180 -29.26 -18.39 -15.97
N PRO A 181 -30.48 -17.86 -15.73
CA PRO A 181 -30.92 -16.62 -16.39
C PRO A 181 -30.16 -15.41 -15.83
N ASN A 182 -29.89 -14.43 -16.70
CA ASN A 182 -29.14 -13.20 -16.40
C ASN A 182 -27.78 -13.49 -15.76
N ARG A 183 -27.12 -14.54 -16.25
CA ARG A 183 -25.86 -15.03 -15.70
C ARG A 183 -24.76 -13.98 -15.74
N PHE A 184 -24.74 -13.19 -16.81
CA PHE A 184 -23.74 -12.16 -17.01
C PHE A 184 -23.83 -11.12 -15.89
N GLU A 185 -25.03 -10.59 -15.66
CA GLU A 185 -25.32 -9.60 -14.61
C GLU A 185 -25.02 -10.18 -13.21
N LYS A 186 -25.49 -11.40 -12.92
CA LYS A 186 -25.21 -12.08 -11.64
C LYS A 186 -23.72 -12.32 -11.40
N THR A 187 -22.97 -12.61 -12.47
CA THR A 187 -21.52 -12.78 -12.36
C THR A 187 -20.85 -11.46 -12.00
N MET A 188 -21.27 -10.35 -12.61
CA MET A 188 -20.80 -9.01 -12.26
C MET A 188 -21.10 -8.67 -10.80
N GLU A 189 -22.33 -8.92 -10.33
CA GLU A 189 -22.73 -8.70 -8.92
C GLU A 189 -21.84 -9.48 -7.94
N CYS A 190 -21.48 -10.72 -8.28
CA CYS A 190 -20.58 -11.52 -7.46
C CYS A 190 -19.17 -10.92 -7.42
N PHE A 191 -18.62 -10.48 -8.56
CA PHE A 191 -17.33 -9.80 -8.60
C PHE A 191 -17.34 -8.47 -7.82
N GLU A 192 -18.39 -7.68 -7.94
CA GLU A 192 -18.54 -6.42 -7.20
C GLU A 192 -18.63 -6.66 -5.69
N THR A 193 -19.33 -7.73 -5.29
CA THR A 193 -19.41 -8.13 -3.88
C THR A 193 -18.06 -8.63 -3.36
N SER A 194 -17.30 -9.37 -4.19
CA SER A 194 -15.93 -9.76 -3.89
C SER A 194 -15.04 -8.53 -3.63
N LEU A 195 -15.08 -7.53 -4.52
CA LEU A 195 -14.30 -6.29 -4.36
C LEU A 195 -14.75 -5.43 -3.18
N LYS A 196 -16.04 -5.49 -2.80
CA LYS A 196 -16.58 -4.82 -1.61
C LYS A 196 -16.05 -5.46 -0.32
N ALA A 197 -15.91 -6.79 -0.30
CA ALA A 197 -15.36 -7.51 0.86
C ALA A 197 -13.85 -7.25 0.99
N SER A 198 -13.09 -7.43 -0.09
CA SER A 198 -11.67 -7.09 -0.14
C SER A 198 -11.25 -6.75 -1.56
N ARG A 199 -10.74 -5.54 -1.73
CA ARG A 199 -10.24 -5.01 -3.00
C ARG A 199 -8.75 -5.31 -3.11
N ASN A 200 -8.41 -6.47 -3.68
CA ASN A 200 -7.05 -6.96 -3.84
C ASN A 200 -6.71 -7.25 -5.31
N GLU A 201 -5.45 -7.56 -5.57
CA GLU A 201 -4.89 -7.69 -6.90
C GLU A 201 -5.57 -8.76 -7.75
N LYS A 202 -5.83 -9.93 -7.14
CA LYS A 202 -6.41 -11.09 -7.81
C LYS A 202 -7.87 -10.82 -8.22
N ASN A 203 -8.64 -10.22 -7.32
CA ASN A 203 -10.07 -9.97 -7.55
C ASN A 203 -10.27 -8.86 -8.59
N LEU A 204 -9.45 -7.80 -8.53
CA LEU A 204 -9.49 -6.70 -9.51
C LEU A 204 -9.18 -7.22 -10.92
N PHE A 205 -8.05 -7.94 -11.07
CA PHE A 205 -7.64 -8.46 -12.36
C PHE A 205 -8.68 -9.44 -12.93
N ALA A 206 -9.19 -10.36 -12.10
CA ALA A 206 -10.19 -11.33 -12.53
C ALA A 206 -11.48 -10.67 -13.04
N TYR A 207 -11.96 -9.61 -12.35
CA TYR A 207 -13.15 -8.90 -12.79
C TYR A 207 -12.91 -8.11 -14.08
N ALA A 208 -11.79 -7.38 -14.16
CA ALA A 208 -11.40 -6.63 -15.36
C ALA A 208 -11.32 -7.55 -16.59
N HIS A 209 -10.69 -8.72 -16.43
CA HIS A 209 -10.58 -9.72 -17.48
C HIS A 209 -11.93 -10.32 -17.88
N PHE A 210 -12.79 -10.63 -16.91
CA PHE A 210 -14.16 -11.08 -17.20
C PHE A 210 -14.93 -10.06 -18.04
N LEU A 211 -14.88 -8.78 -17.66
CA LEU A 211 -15.54 -7.69 -18.37
C LEU A 211 -15.01 -7.53 -19.80
N GLN A 212 -13.69 -7.58 -19.98
CA GLN A 212 -13.06 -7.52 -21.31
C GLN A 212 -13.53 -8.66 -22.22
N LYS A 213 -13.60 -9.90 -21.71
CA LYS A 213 -14.08 -11.07 -22.46
C LYS A 213 -15.54 -10.94 -22.91
N HIS A 214 -16.34 -10.12 -22.23
CA HIS A 214 -17.74 -9.84 -22.55
C HIS A 214 -17.95 -8.45 -23.17
N ASN A 215 -16.89 -7.88 -23.76
CA ASN A 215 -16.91 -6.61 -24.48
C ASN A 215 -17.31 -5.39 -23.63
N GLN A 216 -17.25 -5.48 -22.30
CA GLN A 216 -17.50 -4.35 -21.39
C GLN A 216 -16.25 -3.50 -21.18
N PHE A 217 -15.69 -2.98 -22.29
CA PHE A 217 -14.40 -2.28 -22.29
C PHE A 217 -14.40 -1.01 -21.46
N ILE A 218 -15.50 -0.27 -21.42
CA ILE A 218 -15.59 0.97 -20.63
C ILE A 218 -15.44 0.68 -19.14
N THR A 219 -16.05 -0.41 -18.66
CA THR A 219 -16.02 -0.83 -17.25
C THR A 219 -14.72 -1.55 -16.89
N ALA A 220 -14.12 -2.30 -17.82
CA ALA A 220 -12.87 -3.02 -17.59
C ALA A 220 -11.66 -2.08 -17.45
N GLN A 221 -11.61 -1.01 -18.25
CA GLN A 221 -10.47 -0.09 -18.31
C GLN A 221 -10.05 0.47 -16.93
N PRO A 222 -10.93 1.09 -16.12
CA PRO A 222 -10.53 1.65 -14.83
C PRO A 222 -10.04 0.58 -13.84
N LEU A 223 -10.56 -0.65 -13.91
CA LEU A 223 -10.08 -1.74 -13.07
C LEU A 223 -8.67 -2.17 -13.46
N TYR A 224 -8.36 -2.20 -14.76
CA TYR A 224 -7.01 -2.46 -15.24
C TYR A 224 -6.01 -1.34 -14.92
N GLU A 225 -6.45 -0.08 -14.99
CA GLU A 225 -5.62 1.07 -14.59
C GLU A 225 -5.30 1.02 -13.08
N GLU A 226 -6.30 0.75 -12.24
CA GLU A 226 -6.13 0.61 -10.79
C GLU A 226 -5.16 -0.54 -10.43
N ILE A 227 -5.36 -1.72 -11.03
CA ILE A 227 -4.52 -2.88 -10.73
C ILE A 227 -3.09 -2.72 -11.28
N LEU A 228 -2.90 -2.00 -12.38
CA LEU A 228 -1.57 -1.66 -12.89
C LEU A 228 -0.78 -0.82 -11.88
N GLU A 229 -1.42 0.16 -11.23
CA GLU A 229 -0.76 0.96 -10.19
C GLU A 229 -0.34 0.11 -8.98
N ILE A 230 -1.19 -0.83 -8.57
CA ILE A 230 -0.90 -1.76 -7.48
C ILE A 230 0.29 -2.66 -7.87
N TYR A 231 0.26 -3.29 -9.03
CA TYR A 231 1.35 -4.16 -9.48
C TYR A 231 2.66 -3.40 -9.67
N ARG A 232 2.63 -2.16 -10.18
CA ARG A 232 3.84 -1.31 -10.25
C ARG A 232 4.44 -1.04 -8.88
N LYS A 233 3.63 -0.74 -7.86
CA LYS A 233 4.11 -0.54 -6.48
C LYS A 233 4.71 -1.83 -5.91
N LEU A 234 4.05 -2.97 -6.13
CA LEU A 234 4.53 -4.27 -5.68
C LEU A 234 5.83 -4.69 -6.38
N ALA A 235 5.96 -4.39 -7.68
CA ALA A 235 7.16 -4.65 -8.46
C ALA A 235 8.38 -3.84 -8.01
N VAL A 236 8.22 -2.71 -7.32
CA VAL A 236 9.36 -2.00 -6.70
C VAL A 236 9.99 -2.83 -5.58
N ALA A 237 9.17 -3.54 -4.80
CA ALA A 237 9.64 -4.35 -3.68
C ALA A 237 10.05 -5.78 -4.11
N ASN A 238 9.33 -6.37 -5.06
CA ASN A 238 9.60 -7.71 -5.59
C ASN A 238 9.38 -7.74 -7.11
N PRO A 239 10.38 -7.29 -7.91
CA PRO A 239 10.24 -7.21 -9.36
C PRO A 239 9.94 -8.56 -10.03
N GLU A 240 10.64 -9.63 -9.61
CA GLU A 240 10.50 -10.96 -10.23
C GLU A 240 9.08 -11.52 -10.09
N ALA A 241 8.42 -11.27 -8.96
CA ALA A 241 7.07 -11.76 -8.71
C ALA A 241 5.99 -10.98 -9.47
N TYR A 242 6.16 -9.66 -9.66
CA TYR A 242 5.05 -8.78 -10.10
C TYR A 242 5.25 -8.12 -11.46
N LEU A 243 6.47 -8.06 -12.02
CA LEU A 243 6.67 -7.63 -13.40
C LEU A 243 5.87 -8.45 -14.45
N PRO A 244 5.66 -9.79 -14.33
CA PRO A 244 4.75 -10.50 -15.23
C PRO A 244 3.32 -9.94 -15.19
N ASP A 245 2.80 -9.65 -14.00
CA ASP A 245 1.46 -9.10 -13.83
C ASP A 245 1.35 -7.67 -14.41
N VAL A 246 2.40 -6.85 -14.28
CA VAL A 246 2.48 -5.53 -14.92
C VAL A 246 2.40 -5.68 -16.44
N ALA A 247 3.21 -6.56 -17.04
CA ALA A 247 3.24 -6.75 -18.49
C ALA A 247 1.90 -7.27 -19.04
N MET A 248 1.30 -8.26 -18.36
CA MET A 248 0.00 -8.79 -18.74
C MET A 248 -1.12 -7.74 -18.63
N THR A 249 -1.11 -6.92 -17.58
CA THR A 249 -2.09 -5.84 -17.41
C THR A 249 -1.95 -4.77 -18.50
N LEU A 250 -0.72 -4.38 -18.84
CA LEU A 250 -0.42 -3.46 -19.94
C LEU A 250 -0.89 -4.00 -21.29
N ASN A 251 -0.68 -5.30 -21.56
CA ASN A 251 -1.17 -5.93 -22.77
C ASN A 251 -2.71 -5.88 -22.87
N ASN A 252 -3.43 -6.13 -21.77
CA ASN A 252 -4.89 -6.03 -21.75
C ASN A 252 -5.37 -4.59 -21.95
N LEU A 253 -4.72 -3.60 -21.33
CA LEU A 253 -4.98 -2.18 -21.58
C LEU A 253 -4.72 -1.78 -23.02
N GLY A 254 -3.63 -2.26 -23.62
CA GLY A 254 -3.31 -2.04 -25.02
C GLY A 254 -4.40 -2.57 -25.95
N ALA A 255 -4.89 -3.79 -25.70
CA ALA A 255 -5.97 -4.40 -26.47
C ALA A 255 -7.28 -3.60 -26.38
N LEU A 256 -7.60 -3.14 -25.18
CA LEU A 256 -8.77 -2.31 -24.93
C LEU A 256 -8.68 -0.97 -25.67
N GLN A 257 -7.51 -0.33 -25.62
CA GLN A 257 -7.25 0.94 -26.32
C GLN A 257 -7.29 0.77 -27.84
N ALA A 258 -6.73 -0.30 -28.38
CA ALA A 258 -6.79 -0.62 -29.81
C ALA A 258 -8.24 -0.81 -30.29
N LYS A 259 -9.07 -1.52 -29.52
CA LYS A 259 -10.52 -1.68 -29.80
C LYS A 259 -11.29 -0.36 -29.80
N LYS A 260 -10.79 0.66 -29.10
CA LYS A 260 -11.35 2.02 -29.08
C LYS A 260 -10.68 2.96 -30.10
N ASN A 261 -9.89 2.44 -31.04
CA ASN A 261 -9.11 3.19 -32.02
C ASN A 261 -8.10 4.17 -31.40
N LYS A 262 -7.66 3.94 -30.16
CA LYS A 262 -6.62 4.72 -29.47
C LYS A 262 -5.26 4.10 -29.71
N PHE A 263 -4.81 4.13 -30.96
CA PHE A 263 -3.66 3.34 -31.42
C PHE A 263 -2.32 3.73 -30.77
N GLU A 264 -2.08 5.02 -30.52
CA GLU A 264 -0.84 5.48 -29.88
C GLU A 264 -0.73 5.00 -28.43
N GLY A 265 -1.81 5.08 -27.66
CA GLY A 265 -1.84 4.53 -26.30
C GLY A 265 -1.60 3.01 -26.31
N ALA A 266 -2.26 2.31 -27.24
CA ALA A 266 -2.15 0.86 -27.35
C ALA A 266 -0.71 0.42 -27.65
N GLU A 267 -0.06 1.10 -28.59
CA GLU A 267 1.34 0.84 -28.96
C GLU A 267 2.27 1.07 -27.77
N ASN A 268 2.10 2.18 -27.05
CA ASN A 268 2.91 2.46 -25.86
C ASN A 268 2.75 1.37 -24.80
N ALA A 269 1.51 0.95 -24.52
CA ALA A 269 1.25 -0.11 -23.54
C ALA A 269 1.87 -1.45 -23.95
N TYR A 270 1.73 -1.85 -25.22
CA TYR A 270 2.33 -3.09 -25.72
C TYR A 270 3.86 -3.04 -25.76
N ARG A 271 4.47 -1.90 -26.12
CA ARG A 271 5.93 -1.74 -26.11
C ARG A 271 6.50 -1.82 -24.69
N GLU A 272 5.85 -1.19 -23.72
CA GLU A 272 6.26 -1.29 -22.32
C GLU A 272 6.13 -2.75 -21.82
N ALA A 273 5.02 -3.43 -22.13
CA ALA A 273 4.83 -4.83 -21.79
C ALA A 273 5.92 -5.73 -22.39
N LEU A 274 6.24 -5.54 -23.67
CA LEU A 274 7.28 -6.29 -24.39
C LEU A 274 8.67 -6.03 -23.81
N GLU A 275 9.00 -4.80 -23.44
CA GLU A 275 10.27 -4.46 -22.81
C GLU A 275 10.44 -5.18 -21.47
N ILE A 276 9.37 -5.24 -20.67
CA ILE A 276 9.36 -5.98 -19.40
C ILE A 276 9.60 -7.47 -19.66
N SER A 277 8.87 -8.08 -20.60
CA SER A 277 9.03 -9.50 -20.92
C SER A 277 10.41 -9.84 -21.48
N ARG A 278 10.99 -8.98 -22.33
CA ARG A 278 12.35 -9.18 -22.88
C ARG A 278 13.43 -9.12 -21.80
N LYS A 279 13.39 -8.09 -20.93
CA LYS A 279 14.33 -7.98 -19.79
C LYS A 279 14.32 -9.21 -18.89
N ARG A 280 13.16 -9.88 -18.77
CA ARG A 280 13.01 -11.11 -17.98
C ARG A 280 13.45 -12.36 -18.75
N SER A 281 13.24 -12.40 -20.06
CA SER A 281 13.69 -13.49 -20.95
C SER A 281 15.22 -13.55 -21.06
N ASP A 282 15.89 -12.39 -21.08
CA ASP A 282 17.36 -12.29 -21.04
C ASP A 282 17.96 -12.89 -19.75
N ALA A 283 17.13 -13.05 -18.70
CA ALA A 283 17.48 -13.77 -17.47
C ALA A 283 17.21 -15.30 -17.54
N ASN A 284 17.04 -15.87 -18.74
CA ASN A 284 16.75 -17.29 -19.03
C ASN A 284 15.41 -17.82 -18.53
N LEU A 285 14.38 -16.97 -18.41
CA LEU A 285 13.03 -17.40 -18.08
C LEU A 285 12.28 -17.80 -19.37
N LYS A 286 12.42 -19.06 -19.81
CA LYS A 286 11.61 -19.65 -20.91
C LYS A 286 10.10 -19.39 -20.74
N ALA A 287 9.64 -19.24 -19.50
CA ALA A 287 8.24 -18.99 -19.14
C ALA A 287 7.67 -17.68 -19.69
N ASP A 288 8.51 -16.69 -20.06
CA ASP A 288 8.06 -15.36 -20.52
C ASP A 288 7.97 -15.23 -22.04
N LEU A 289 8.45 -16.24 -22.76
CA LEU A 289 8.42 -16.29 -24.23
C LEU A 289 6.99 -16.25 -24.80
N PRO A 290 5.98 -16.98 -24.27
CA PRO A 290 4.61 -16.90 -24.79
C PRO A 290 4.00 -15.50 -24.69
N ASP A 291 4.27 -14.80 -23.59
CA ASP A 291 3.76 -13.45 -23.35
C ASP A 291 4.42 -12.44 -24.30
N ALA A 292 5.73 -12.55 -24.53
CA ALA A 292 6.43 -11.74 -25.51
C ALA A 292 5.87 -11.93 -26.93
N ALA A 293 5.64 -13.18 -27.35
CA ALA A 293 5.09 -13.50 -28.67
C ALA A 293 3.64 -12.97 -28.85
N MET A 294 2.83 -13.01 -27.79
CA MET A 294 1.50 -12.43 -27.79
C MET A 294 1.54 -10.91 -27.95
N MET A 295 2.42 -10.23 -27.21
CA MET A 295 2.59 -8.78 -27.27
C MET A 295 3.08 -8.32 -28.64
N LEU A 296 4.04 -9.03 -29.23
CA LEU A 296 4.52 -8.80 -30.60
C LEU A 296 3.38 -8.92 -31.62
N SER A 297 2.58 -10.00 -31.53
CA SER A 297 1.42 -10.21 -32.42
C SER A 297 0.39 -9.07 -32.31
N ASN A 298 0.21 -8.51 -31.11
CA ASN A 298 -0.72 -7.41 -30.87
C ASN A 298 -0.20 -6.04 -31.36
N LEU A 299 1.12 -5.85 -31.47
CA LEU A 299 1.74 -4.64 -32.02
C LEU A 299 1.56 -4.53 -33.54
N VAL A 300 1.53 -5.66 -34.25
CA VAL A 300 1.62 -5.65 -35.72
C VAL A 300 0.50 -4.86 -36.42
N PRO A 301 -0.79 -4.98 -36.04
CA PRO A 301 -1.84 -4.17 -36.66
C PRO A 301 -1.60 -2.66 -36.51
N LEU A 302 -0.99 -2.24 -35.39
CA LEU A 302 -0.68 -0.83 -35.12
C LEU A 302 0.51 -0.34 -35.95
N GLN A 303 1.59 -1.13 -36.03
CA GLN A 303 2.77 -0.84 -36.86
C GLN A 303 2.39 -0.76 -38.35
N SER A 304 1.55 -1.69 -38.82
CA SER A 304 1.06 -1.73 -40.21
C SER A 304 0.27 -0.47 -40.57
N ALA A 305 -0.56 0.04 -39.65
CA ALA A 305 -1.32 1.28 -39.85
C ALA A 305 -0.45 2.55 -39.89
N LYS A 306 0.76 2.51 -39.33
CA LYS A 306 1.73 3.62 -39.34
C LYS A 306 2.76 3.53 -40.48
N ASN A 307 2.54 2.66 -41.48
CA ASN A 307 3.46 2.36 -42.58
C ASN A 307 4.82 1.78 -42.14
N GLY A 308 4.93 1.23 -40.93
CA GLY A 308 6.11 0.50 -40.45
C GLY A 308 6.07 -0.98 -40.85
N LEU A 309 5.97 -1.26 -42.16
CA LEU A 309 5.73 -2.62 -42.67
C LEU A 309 6.88 -3.58 -42.34
N GLU A 310 8.13 -3.11 -42.35
CA GLU A 310 9.30 -3.92 -42.00
C GLU A 310 9.33 -4.28 -40.51
N GLU A 311 8.93 -3.36 -39.64
CA GLU A 311 8.85 -3.59 -38.19
C GLU A 311 7.72 -4.58 -37.84
N ALA A 312 6.58 -4.42 -38.51
CA ALA A 312 5.44 -5.33 -38.47
C ALA A 312 5.82 -6.75 -38.90
N GLU A 313 6.50 -6.88 -40.04
CA GLU A 313 6.96 -8.15 -40.57
C GLU A 313 7.97 -8.83 -39.64
N SER A 314 8.94 -8.06 -39.11
CA SER A 314 9.90 -8.56 -38.11
C SER A 314 9.19 -9.07 -36.85
N SER A 315 8.18 -8.34 -36.37
CA SER A 315 7.44 -8.70 -35.17
C SER A 315 6.60 -9.97 -35.36
N TYR A 316 5.98 -10.16 -36.54
CA TYR A 316 5.31 -11.42 -36.86
C TYR A 316 6.28 -12.60 -36.93
N ARG A 317 7.45 -12.42 -37.54
CA ARG A 317 8.46 -13.48 -37.66
C ARG A 317 8.97 -13.91 -36.28
N GLU A 318 9.32 -12.96 -35.43
CA GLU A 318 9.77 -13.23 -34.05
C GLU A 318 8.68 -13.94 -33.23
N ALA A 319 7.43 -13.47 -33.29
CA ALA A 319 6.32 -14.15 -32.61
C ALA A 319 6.10 -15.59 -33.10
N LEU A 320 6.16 -15.81 -34.42
CA LEU A 320 5.97 -17.13 -35.02
C LEU A 320 7.10 -18.09 -34.65
N GLU A 321 8.36 -17.63 -34.63
CA GLU A 321 9.53 -18.42 -34.23
C GLU A 321 9.44 -18.85 -32.76
N ILE A 322 9.03 -17.94 -31.88
CA ILE A 322 8.80 -18.25 -30.47
C ILE A 322 7.70 -19.31 -30.32
N TYR A 323 6.53 -19.11 -30.94
CA TYR A 323 5.44 -20.08 -30.82
C TYR A 323 5.79 -21.45 -31.42
N ARG A 324 6.56 -21.50 -32.52
CA ARG A 324 7.09 -22.75 -33.06
C ARG A 324 7.97 -23.49 -32.05
N THR A 325 8.95 -22.79 -31.49
CA THR A 325 9.84 -23.37 -30.48
C THR A 325 9.05 -23.90 -29.28
N LEU A 326 8.06 -23.17 -28.80
CA LEU A 326 7.19 -23.60 -27.71
C LEU A 326 6.31 -24.80 -28.10
N SER A 327 5.84 -24.85 -29.34
CA SER A 327 5.02 -25.95 -29.85
C SER A 327 5.79 -27.27 -30.00
N GLU A 328 7.12 -27.24 -30.13
CA GLU A 328 7.94 -28.46 -30.11
C GLU A 328 7.88 -29.18 -28.76
N GLU A 329 7.80 -28.41 -27.66
CA GLU A 329 7.68 -28.95 -26.30
C GLU A 329 6.21 -29.25 -25.93
N ASN A 330 5.26 -28.42 -26.37
CA ASN A 330 3.85 -28.57 -26.06
C ASN A 330 2.92 -28.17 -27.23
N PRO A 331 2.72 -29.06 -28.22
CA PRO A 331 1.94 -28.76 -29.42
C PRO A 331 0.48 -28.42 -29.14
N GLU A 332 -0.15 -29.10 -28.17
CA GLU A 332 -1.57 -28.90 -27.85
C GLU A 332 -1.86 -27.48 -27.34
N VAL A 333 -0.87 -26.85 -26.69
CA VAL A 333 -1.01 -25.51 -26.13
C VAL A 333 -0.67 -24.43 -27.16
N TYR A 334 0.45 -24.58 -27.89
CA TYR A 334 1.01 -23.48 -28.68
C TYR A 334 0.80 -23.58 -30.19
N MET A 335 0.46 -24.76 -30.74
CA MET A 335 0.15 -24.87 -32.17
C MET A 335 -1.06 -24.00 -32.61
N PRO A 336 -2.11 -23.80 -31.79
CA PRO A 336 -3.16 -22.83 -32.10
C PRO A 336 -2.64 -21.39 -32.26
N ASP A 337 -1.62 -20.99 -31.49
CA ASP A 337 -1.00 -19.67 -31.61
C ASP A 337 -0.11 -19.56 -32.85
N VAL A 338 0.55 -20.65 -33.27
CA VAL A 338 1.24 -20.75 -34.57
C VAL A 338 0.23 -20.52 -35.70
N ALA A 339 -0.90 -21.25 -35.69
CA ALA A 339 -1.96 -21.11 -36.70
C ALA A 339 -2.50 -19.68 -36.79
N ARG A 340 -2.80 -19.05 -35.63
CA ARG A 340 -3.29 -17.68 -35.56
C ARG A 340 -2.28 -16.67 -36.10
N THR A 341 -1.01 -16.81 -35.72
CA THR A 341 0.05 -15.88 -36.11
C THR A 341 0.33 -15.99 -37.61
N ALA A 342 0.41 -17.23 -38.12
CA ALA A 342 0.59 -17.51 -39.55
C ALA A 342 -0.55 -16.95 -40.41
N VAL A 343 -1.83 -17.12 -40.01
CA VAL A 343 -2.94 -16.55 -40.79
C VAL A 343 -2.98 -15.02 -40.73
N ASN A 344 -2.54 -14.41 -39.64
CA ASN A 344 -2.43 -12.95 -39.57
C ASN A 344 -1.28 -12.43 -40.44
N MET A 345 -0.17 -13.18 -40.52
CA MET A 345 0.94 -12.88 -41.43
C MET A 345 0.55 -13.06 -42.90
N SER A 346 -0.27 -14.07 -43.24
CA SER A 346 -0.78 -14.26 -44.60
C SER A 346 -1.66 -13.09 -45.05
N VAL A 347 -2.54 -12.61 -44.15
CA VAL A 347 -3.37 -11.42 -44.38
C VAL A 347 -2.53 -10.16 -44.49
N PHE A 348 -1.47 -10.05 -43.69
CA PHE A 348 -0.54 -8.92 -43.77
C PHE A 348 0.10 -8.80 -45.16
N TYR A 349 0.60 -9.91 -45.70
CA TYR A 349 1.13 -9.95 -47.06
C TYR A 349 0.05 -9.84 -48.15
N LEU A 350 -1.22 -10.03 -47.85
CA LEU A 350 -2.31 -9.78 -48.80
C LEU A 350 -2.67 -8.29 -48.85
N GLN A 351 -2.79 -7.65 -47.68
CA GLN A 351 -3.44 -6.32 -47.56
C GLN A 351 -2.46 -5.16 -47.43
N TYR A 352 -1.36 -5.34 -46.70
CA TYR A 352 -0.46 -4.24 -46.32
C TYR A 352 0.87 -4.31 -47.07
N LYS A 353 1.37 -5.52 -47.33
CA LYS A 353 2.60 -5.77 -48.10
C LYS A 353 2.37 -6.84 -49.18
N PRO A 354 1.61 -6.55 -50.26
CA PRO A 354 1.25 -7.50 -51.32
C PRO A 354 2.43 -8.37 -51.82
N ASP A 355 2.50 -9.60 -51.33
CA ASP A 355 3.44 -10.64 -51.78
C ASP A 355 2.70 -11.97 -51.82
N LYS A 356 2.33 -12.39 -53.03
CA LYS A 356 1.53 -13.62 -53.24
C LYS A 356 2.25 -14.85 -52.71
N LYS A 357 3.57 -14.95 -52.89
CA LYS A 357 4.33 -16.14 -52.49
C LYS A 357 4.38 -16.25 -50.97
N LEU A 358 4.74 -15.18 -50.28
CA LEU A 358 4.82 -15.17 -48.82
C LEU A 358 3.43 -15.29 -48.18
N SER A 359 2.42 -14.64 -48.76
CA SER A 359 1.03 -14.74 -48.28
C SER A 359 0.50 -16.17 -48.36
N LEU A 360 0.68 -16.85 -49.51
CA LEU A 360 0.25 -18.24 -49.67
C LEU A 360 1.06 -19.21 -48.80
N ALA A 361 2.37 -19.00 -48.65
CA ALA A 361 3.20 -19.81 -47.75
C ALA A 361 2.73 -19.70 -46.29
N SER A 362 2.46 -18.48 -45.80
CA SER A 362 1.91 -18.28 -44.46
C SER A 362 0.48 -18.83 -44.30
N ALA A 363 -0.32 -18.85 -45.38
CA ALA A 363 -1.63 -19.49 -45.38
C ALA A 363 -1.52 -21.02 -45.28
N ALA A 364 -0.55 -21.63 -45.97
CA ALA A 364 -0.25 -23.06 -45.84
C ALA A 364 0.18 -23.43 -44.42
N ASP A 365 1.13 -22.66 -43.84
CA ASP A 365 1.56 -22.80 -42.44
C ASP A 365 0.37 -22.77 -41.46
N ALA A 366 -0.56 -21.83 -41.66
CA ALA A 366 -1.72 -21.69 -40.82
C ALA A 366 -2.65 -22.91 -40.91
N LEU A 367 -2.85 -23.46 -42.11
CA LEU A 367 -3.68 -24.64 -42.35
C LEU A 367 -3.05 -25.90 -41.75
N TRP A 368 -1.74 -26.08 -41.94
CA TRP A 368 -0.98 -27.16 -41.35
C TRP A 368 -1.07 -27.15 -39.81
N ALA A 369 -0.79 -26.00 -39.19
CA ALA A 369 -0.89 -25.83 -37.74
C ALA A 369 -2.33 -25.99 -37.21
N SER A 370 -3.34 -25.69 -38.05
CA SER A 370 -4.75 -25.83 -37.68
C SER A 370 -5.25 -27.27 -37.76
N ALA A 371 -4.69 -28.10 -38.65
CA ALA A 371 -5.23 -29.40 -39.03
C ALA A 371 -5.54 -30.33 -37.85
N PRO A 372 -4.66 -30.48 -36.82
CA PRO A 372 -4.94 -31.37 -35.70
C PRO A 372 -6.11 -30.92 -34.80
N PHE A 373 -6.54 -29.65 -34.91
CA PHE A 373 -7.44 -29.00 -33.95
C PHE A 373 -8.79 -28.56 -34.53
N LEU A 374 -9.03 -28.77 -35.84
CA LEU A 374 -10.23 -28.28 -36.53
C LEU A 374 -11.54 -28.74 -35.88
N GLU A 375 -11.58 -29.98 -35.39
CA GLU A 375 -12.76 -30.58 -34.74
C GLU A 375 -12.84 -30.27 -33.25
N MET A 376 -11.75 -29.83 -32.63
CA MET A 376 -11.65 -29.62 -31.18
C MET A 376 -11.81 -28.15 -30.77
N LEU A 377 -11.31 -27.22 -31.59
CA LEU A 377 -11.18 -25.82 -31.26
C LEU A 377 -11.87 -24.92 -32.31
N PRO A 378 -13.07 -24.37 -32.01
CA PRO A 378 -13.80 -23.51 -32.94
C PRO A 378 -13.01 -22.29 -33.44
N ALA A 379 -12.15 -21.72 -32.58
CA ALA A 379 -11.28 -20.60 -32.96
C ALA A 379 -10.25 -21.00 -34.03
N VAL A 380 -9.72 -22.22 -33.96
CA VAL A 380 -8.73 -22.73 -34.94
C VAL A 380 -9.40 -22.97 -36.30
N LYS A 381 -10.65 -23.45 -36.28
CA LYS A 381 -11.46 -23.54 -37.49
C LYS A 381 -11.63 -22.18 -38.19
N GLU A 382 -11.87 -21.12 -37.43
CA GLU A 382 -11.95 -19.76 -37.99
C GLU A 382 -10.62 -19.33 -38.62
N TYR A 383 -9.48 -19.68 -38.02
CA TYR A 383 -8.15 -19.40 -38.58
C TYR A 383 -7.94 -20.12 -39.91
N ALA A 384 -8.28 -21.42 -39.98
CA ALA A 384 -8.22 -22.19 -41.21
C ALA A 384 -9.13 -21.60 -42.30
N GLU A 385 -10.39 -21.29 -41.99
CA GLU A 385 -11.31 -20.66 -42.94
C GLU A 385 -10.77 -19.31 -43.45
N LYS A 386 -10.16 -18.52 -42.57
CA LYS A 386 -9.54 -17.25 -42.94
C LYS A 386 -8.33 -17.44 -43.85
N ALA A 387 -7.51 -18.49 -43.63
CA ALA A 387 -6.41 -18.84 -44.51
C ALA A 387 -6.90 -19.25 -45.90
N LEU A 388 -7.96 -20.06 -46.00
CA LEU A 388 -8.58 -20.43 -47.29
C LEU A 388 -9.13 -19.21 -48.04
N ARG A 389 -9.72 -18.24 -47.33
CA ARG A 389 -10.15 -16.98 -47.95
C ARG A 389 -8.98 -16.17 -48.53
N VAL A 390 -7.81 -16.21 -47.89
CA VAL A 390 -6.59 -15.58 -48.42
C VAL A 390 -6.14 -16.27 -49.71
N VAL A 391 -6.16 -17.60 -49.76
CA VAL A 391 -5.86 -18.39 -50.98
C VAL A 391 -6.78 -17.98 -52.14
N GLN A 392 -8.09 -17.93 -51.88
CA GLN A 392 -9.09 -17.48 -52.85
C GLN A 392 -8.89 -16.03 -53.29
N ALA A 393 -8.51 -15.14 -52.37
CA ALA A 393 -8.28 -13.73 -52.67
C ALA A 393 -7.11 -13.52 -53.64
N TRP A 394 -6.13 -14.43 -53.66
CA TRP A 394 -5.04 -14.47 -54.64
C TRP A 394 -5.41 -15.16 -55.97
N GLY A 395 -6.67 -15.59 -56.12
CA GLY A 395 -7.20 -16.27 -57.30
C GLY A 395 -6.75 -17.71 -57.46
N GLU A 396 -6.24 -18.34 -56.40
CA GLU A 396 -5.90 -19.77 -56.41
C GLU A 396 -7.15 -20.62 -56.13
N ASP A 397 -7.25 -21.75 -56.83
CA ASP A 397 -8.23 -22.78 -56.51
C ASP A 397 -7.86 -23.48 -55.20
N VAL A 398 -8.83 -23.59 -54.28
CA VAL A 398 -8.58 -24.10 -52.93
C VAL A 398 -8.22 -25.57 -52.95
N ASP A 399 -8.94 -26.39 -53.72
CA ASP A 399 -8.71 -27.83 -53.78
C ASP A 399 -7.31 -28.12 -54.36
N THR A 400 -6.95 -27.44 -55.46
CA THR A 400 -5.61 -27.51 -56.06
C THR A 400 -4.50 -27.02 -55.12
N PHE A 401 -4.79 -26.05 -54.26
CA PHE A 401 -3.84 -25.57 -53.26
C PHE A 401 -3.61 -26.58 -52.13
N LEU A 402 -4.69 -27.18 -51.62
CA LEU A 402 -4.61 -28.23 -50.60
C LEU A 402 -3.93 -29.50 -51.12
N ASP A 403 -4.20 -29.89 -52.38
CA ASP A 403 -3.55 -31.04 -53.01
C ASP A 403 -2.03 -30.83 -53.13
N ARG A 404 -1.57 -29.62 -53.45
CA ARG A 404 -0.12 -29.32 -53.48
C ARG A 404 0.52 -29.42 -52.11
N MET A 405 -0.14 -28.91 -51.08
CA MET A 405 0.32 -28.98 -49.69
C MET A 405 0.46 -30.44 -49.22
N GLY A 406 -0.52 -31.29 -49.53
CA GLY A 406 -0.50 -32.70 -49.13
C GLY A 406 0.56 -33.56 -49.83
N ASN A 407 1.09 -33.12 -50.99
CA ASN A 407 2.13 -33.85 -51.73
C ASN A 407 3.57 -33.42 -51.35
N GLU A 408 3.75 -32.27 -50.69
CA GLU A 408 5.07 -31.79 -50.23
C GLU A 408 5.52 -32.43 -48.91
N ASP A 409 4.60 -33.04 -48.14
CA ASP A 409 4.91 -33.74 -46.87
C ASP A 409 5.37 -35.20 -47.05
N ASP A 410 5.38 -35.73 -48.28
CA ASP A 410 5.73 -37.12 -48.64
C ASP A 410 7.13 -37.28 -49.32
N GLU A 411 7.89 -36.19 -49.53
CA GLU A 411 9.30 -36.18 -50.01
C GLU A 411 10.27 -35.74 -48.91
#